data_AF-A0A0L8GU70-F1
#
_entry.id   AF-A0A0L8GU70-F1
#
_cell.length_a   1.000
_cell.length_b   1.000
_cell.length_c   1.000
_cell.angle_alpha   90.00
_cell.angle_beta   90.00
_cell.angle_gamma   90.00
#
_symmetry.space_group_name_H-M   'P 1'
#
loop_
_entity.id
_entity.type
_entity.pdbx_description
1 polymer ?
#
loop_
_entity_poly.entity_id
_entity_poly.type
_entity_poly.pdbx_seq_one_letter_code
_entity_poly.pdbx_strand_id
1 'polypeptide(L)'
;MAASDITKLDLYSLLQIDETATKKEIISAYRKKALKCHPDKNPDNANAALEFQQLSKALEVLTDTSAKAAYDKIWRAKKAAIVRNKELDSKRRKLKEDLEARENAYEQQRAKEAASYINLQAEIERLQKEGSKLLAEEQEYLNEQMRQEKMNEEESKPKTNQTSSELLPRLKIKWKSKKGDISNGGYTADILEELFSKYGEVTALVVSSKKNGSGIVEFKSLTMAVS
;
A
#
# COMPACT_ATOMS: atom_id res chain seq x y z
N MET A 1 -14.89 -45.52 -42.97
CA MET A 1 -14.59 -44.20 -42.37
C MET A 1 -14.41 -43.13 -43.46
N ALA A 2 -15.47 -42.69 -44.14
CA ALA A 2 -15.34 -41.69 -45.22
C ALA A 2 -16.42 -40.59 -45.23
N ALA A 3 -17.47 -40.73 -44.41
CA ALA A 3 -18.60 -39.81 -44.34
C ALA A 3 -18.41 -38.66 -43.33
N SER A 4 -17.44 -38.79 -42.39
CA SER A 4 -17.30 -37.88 -41.24
C SER A 4 -16.52 -36.59 -41.50
N ASP A 5 -15.85 -36.45 -42.64
CA ASP A 5 -15.06 -35.24 -42.95
C ASP A 5 -15.82 -34.21 -43.80
N ILE A 6 -16.91 -34.62 -44.44
CA ILE A 6 -17.72 -33.79 -45.34
C ILE A 6 -18.45 -32.68 -44.56
N THR A 7 -18.77 -32.93 -43.28
CA THR A 7 -19.40 -31.95 -42.38
C THR A 7 -18.40 -30.96 -41.76
N LYS A 8 -17.09 -31.28 -41.79
CA LYS A 8 -16.03 -30.39 -41.32
C LYS A 8 -15.63 -29.39 -42.40
N LEU A 9 -15.64 -29.82 -43.66
CA LEU A 9 -15.27 -29.03 -44.83
C LEU A 9 -16.43 -28.14 -45.31
N ASP A 10 -16.07 -27.02 -45.91
CA ASP A 10 -17.05 -26.14 -46.54
C ASP A 10 -17.19 -26.47 -48.04
N LEU A 11 -18.22 -27.24 -48.38
CA LEU A 11 -18.49 -27.72 -49.74
C LEU A 11 -18.74 -26.58 -50.74
N TYR A 12 -19.36 -25.47 -50.30
CA TYR A 12 -19.62 -24.30 -51.15
C TYR A 12 -18.31 -23.60 -51.50
N SER A 13 -17.47 -23.35 -50.51
CA SER A 13 -16.12 -22.80 -50.70
C SER A 13 -15.23 -23.75 -51.51
N LEU A 14 -15.38 -25.07 -51.34
CA LEU A 14 -14.62 -26.06 -52.12
C LEU A 14 -14.99 -26.00 -53.60
N LEU A 15 -16.26 -25.80 -53.96
CA LEU A 15 -16.67 -25.65 -55.37
C LEU A 15 -16.58 -24.19 -55.87
N GLN A 16 -16.25 -23.23 -55.00
CA GLN A 16 -16.22 -21.79 -55.27
C GLN A 16 -17.56 -21.27 -55.82
N ILE A 17 -18.64 -21.70 -55.18
CA ILE A 17 -20.01 -21.34 -55.54
C ILE A 17 -20.73 -20.70 -54.36
N ASP A 18 -21.78 -19.95 -54.66
CA ASP A 18 -22.65 -19.36 -53.64
C ASP A 18 -23.56 -20.42 -52.98
N GLU A 19 -24.02 -20.13 -51.76
CA GLU A 19 -24.98 -20.97 -51.03
C GLU A 19 -26.35 -21.08 -51.75
N THR A 20 -26.67 -20.13 -52.62
CA THR A 20 -27.87 -20.07 -53.45
C THR A 20 -27.73 -20.76 -54.81
N ALA A 21 -26.56 -21.31 -55.13
CA ALA A 21 -26.28 -21.92 -56.42
C ALA A 21 -27.26 -23.06 -56.75
N THR A 22 -27.75 -23.05 -57.99
CA THR A 22 -28.64 -24.07 -58.53
C THR A 22 -27.88 -25.37 -58.82
N LYS A 23 -28.59 -26.50 -58.92
CA LYS A 23 -27.99 -27.80 -59.26
C LYS A 23 -27.18 -27.75 -60.56
N LYS A 24 -27.62 -26.99 -61.57
CA LYS A 24 -26.92 -26.83 -62.85
C LYS A 24 -25.58 -26.11 -62.66
N GLU A 25 -25.54 -25.08 -61.82
CA GLU A 25 -24.32 -24.33 -61.51
C GLU A 25 -23.34 -25.18 -60.70
N ILE A 26 -23.83 -25.95 -59.72
CA ILE A 26 -23.02 -26.91 -58.95
C ILE A 26 -22.33 -27.92 -59.88
N ILE A 27 -23.07 -28.52 -60.81
CA ILE A 27 -22.53 -29.49 -61.78
C ILE A 27 -21.50 -28.82 -62.72
N SER A 28 -21.78 -27.60 -63.18
CA SER A 28 -20.87 -26.84 -64.04
C SER A 28 -19.57 -26.48 -63.31
N ALA A 29 -19.65 -26.02 -62.07
CA ALA A 29 -18.50 -25.70 -61.23
C ALA A 29 -17.66 -26.94 -60.93
N TYR A 30 -18.30 -28.06 -60.60
CA TYR A 30 -17.61 -29.35 -60.43
C TYR A 30 -16.83 -29.72 -61.68
N ARG A 31 -17.43 -29.69 -62.87
CA ARG A 31 -16.73 -30.03 -64.13
C ARG A 31 -15.50 -29.16 -64.36
N LYS A 32 -15.64 -27.85 -64.17
CA LYS A 32 -14.52 -26.90 -64.30
C LYS A 32 -13.38 -27.19 -63.33
N LYS A 33 -13.71 -27.53 -62.08
CA LYS A 33 -12.70 -27.77 -61.04
C LYS A 33 -12.09 -29.17 -61.12
N ALA A 34 -12.89 -30.18 -61.44
CA ALA A 34 -12.46 -31.55 -61.69
C ALA A 34 -11.44 -31.64 -62.84
N LEU A 35 -11.62 -30.85 -63.91
CA LEU A 35 -10.64 -30.76 -65.00
C LEU A 35 -9.30 -30.19 -64.57
N LYS A 36 -9.30 -29.24 -63.61
CA LYS A 36 -8.07 -28.64 -63.07
C LYS A 36 -7.35 -29.58 -62.12
N CYS A 37 -8.09 -30.30 -61.27
CA CYS A 37 -7.55 -31.21 -60.26
C CYS A 37 -7.52 -32.68 -60.73
N HIS A 38 -7.63 -32.97 -62.04
CA HIS A 38 -7.68 -34.35 -62.53
C HIS A 38 -6.33 -35.05 -62.31
N PRO A 39 -6.30 -36.26 -61.72
CA PRO A 39 -5.04 -36.95 -61.41
C PRO A 39 -4.21 -37.28 -62.66
N ASP A 40 -4.86 -37.58 -63.78
CA ASP A 40 -4.19 -37.84 -65.08
C ASP A 40 -3.44 -36.62 -65.63
N LYS A 41 -3.93 -35.40 -65.37
CA LYS A 41 -3.29 -34.16 -65.81
C LYS A 41 -2.27 -33.61 -64.81
N ASN A 42 -2.32 -34.12 -63.57
CA ASN A 42 -1.45 -33.69 -62.47
C ASN A 42 -0.81 -34.90 -61.78
N PRO A 43 -0.05 -35.75 -62.51
CA PRO A 43 0.54 -36.96 -61.95
C PRO A 43 1.54 -36.68 -60.82
N ASP A 44 2.16 -35.49 -60.83
CA ASP A 44 3.15 -35.09 -59.83
C ASP A 44 2.55 -34.51 -58.53
N ASN A 45 1.24 -34.26 -58.50
CA ASN A 45 0.57 -33.69 -57.34
C ASN A 45 -0.20 -34.75 -56.57
N ALA A 46 0.40 -35.25 -55.48
CA ALA A 46 -0.23 -36.22 -54.58
C ALA A 46 -1.56 -35.72 -53.97
N ASN A 47 -1.76 -34.39 -53.87
CA ASN A 47 -3.00 -33.81 -53.35
C ASN A 47 -4.12 -33.74 -54.40
N ALA A 48 -3.81 -33.83 -55.69
CA ALA A 48 -4.82 -33.75 -56.76
C ALA A 48 -5.84 -34.90 -56.63
N ALA A 49 -5.39 -36.11 -56.29
CA ALA A 49 -6.26 -37.25 -56.04
C ALA A 49 -7.20 -37.02 -54.84
N LEU A 50 -6.70 -36.44 -53.75
CA LEU A 50 -7.50 -36.13 -52.56
C LEU A 50 -8.51 -35.02 -52.82
N GLU A 51 -8.11 -33.94 -53.48
CA GLU A 51 -9.00 -32.85 -53.86
C GLU A 51 -10.09 -33.32 -54.83
N PHE A 52 -9.73 -34.15 -55.81
CA PHE A 52 -10.70 -34.73 -56.74
C PHE A 52 -11.75 -35.57 -56.01
N GLN A 53 -11.32 -36.43 -55.07
CA GLN A 53 -12.25 -37.20 -54.24
C GLN A 53 -13.16 -36.30 -53.40
N GLN A 54 -12.64 -35.22 -52.82
CA GLN A 54 -13.43 -34.25 -52.07
C GLN A 54 -14.45 -33.53 -52.96
N LEU A 55 -14.07 -33.16 -54.19
CA LEU A 55 -14.97 -32.54 -55.16
C LEU A 55 -16.09 -33.48 -55.59
N SER A 56 -15.79 -34.77 -55.81
CA SER A 56 -16.80 -35.76 -56.16
C SER A 56 -17.81 -35.96 -55.02
N LYS A 57 -17.34 -36.04 -53.76
CA LYS A 57 -18.22 -36.10 -52.59
C LYS A 57 -19.06 -34.82 -52.41
N ALA A 58 -18.47 -33.65 -52.67
CA ALA A 58 -19.20 -32.40 -52.61
C ALA A 58 -20.33 -32.36 -53.65
N LEU A 59 -20.08 -32.84 -54.87
CA LEU A 59 -21.11 -32.96 -55.90
C LEU A 59 -22.24 -33.90 -55.44
N GLU A 60 -21.90 -35.08 -54.91
CA GLU A 60 -22.88 -36.06 -54.43
C GLU A 60 -23.82 -35.45 -53.38
N VAL A 61 -23.26 -34.79 -52.36
CA VAL A 61 -24.04 -34.19 -51.26
C VAL A 61 -24.86 -32.99 -51.73
N LEU A 62 -24.34 -32.14 -52.61
CA LEU A 62 -25.04 -30.92 -53.05
C LEU A 62 -26.06 -31.18 -54.17
N THR A 63 -26.00 -32.32 -54.85
CA THR A 63 -26.97 -32.68 -55.91
C THR A 63 -28.19 -33.41 -55.38
N ASP A 64 -28.05 -34.20 -54.32
CA ASP A 64 -29.18 -34.78 -53.58
C ASP A 64 -29.89 -33.71 -52.73
N THR A 65 -31.20 -33.57 -52.91
CA THR A 65 -32.03 -32.63 -52.15
C THR A 65 -32.03 -32.92 -50.65
N SER A 66 -32.06 -34.20 -50.27
CA SER A 66 -32.13 -34.60 -48.86
C SER A 66 -30.80 -34.33 -48.16
N ALA A 67 -29.69 -34.82 -48.76
CA ALA A 67 -28.35 -34.58 -48.26
C ALA A 67 -28.00 -33.08 -48.22
N LYS A 68 -28.34 -32.30 -49.26
CA LYS A 68 -28.12 -30.85 -49.28
C LYS A 68 -28.85 -30.15 -48.13
N ALA A 69 -30.11 -30.49 -47.89
CA ALA A 69 -30.88 -29.88 -46.80
C ALA A 69 -30.27 -30.17 -45.42
N ALA A 70 -29.81 -31.42 -45.19
CA ALA A 70 -29.14 -31.80 -43.95
C ALA A 70 -27.79 -31.07 -43.77
N TYR A 71 -27.00 -31.00 -44.85
CA TYR A 71 -25.73 -30.26 -44.86
C TYR A 71 -25.95 -28.77 -44.61
N ASP A 72 -26.90 -28.13 -45.29
CA ASP A 72 -27.22 -26.71 -45.15
C ASP A 72 -27.61 -26.36 -43.71
N LYS A 73 -28.35 -27.24 -43.01
CA LYS A 73 -28.70 -27.06 -41.61
C LYS A 73 -27.46 -26.99 -40.71
N ILE A 74 -26.53 -27.94 -40.88
CA ILE A 74 -25.29 -28.00 -40.08
C ILE A 74 -24.38 -26.82 -40.42
N TRP A 75 -24.24 -26.52 -41.71
CA TRP A 75 -23.40 -25.44 -42.22
C TRP A 75 -23.87 -24.07 -41.70
N ARG A 76 -25.18 -23.78 -41.75
CA ARG A 76 -25.75 -22.55 -41.18
C ARG A 76 -25.53 -22.46 -39.67
N ALA A 77 -25.74 -23.55 -38.94
CA ALA A 77 -25.49 -23.57 -37.50
C ALA A 77 -24.01 -23.29 -37.17
N LYS A 78 -23.07 -23.84 -37.94
CA LYS A 78 -21.64 -23.58 -37.79
C LYS A 78 -21.29 -22.12 -38.10
N LYS A 79 -21.81 -21.56 -39.20
CA LYS A 79 -21.61 -20.15 -39.59
C LYS A 79 -22.16 -19.22 -38.50
N ALA A 80 -23.36 -19.49 -37.98
CA ALA A 80 -23.94 -18.74 -36.88
C ALA A 80 -23.12 -18.82 -35.59
N ALA A 81 -22.59 -20.01 -35.24
CA ALA A 81 -21.73 -20.20 -34.08
C ALA A 81 -20.41 -19.42 -34.20
N ILE A 82 -19.78 -19.41 -35.39
CA ILE A 82 -18.57 -18.64 -35.66
C ILE A 82 -18.83 -17.14 -35.46
N VAL A 83 -19.93 -16.63 -36.03
CA VAL A 83 -20.31 -15.22 -35.88
C VAL A 83 -20.57 -14.86 -34.41
N ARG A 84 -21.31 -15.70 -33.68
CA ARG A 84 -21.57 -15.51 -32.26
C ARG A 84 -20.28 -15.49 -31.44
N ASN A 85 -19.37 -16.43 -31.68
CA ASN A 85 -18.09 -16.48 -30.96
C ASN A 85 -17.24 -15.26 -31.26
N LYS A 86 -17.15 -14.83 -32.53
CA LYS A 86 -16.44 -13.60 -32.90
C LYS A 86 -16.99 -12.36 -32.19
N GLU A 87 -18.31 -12.26 -32.05
CA GLU A 87 -18.97 -11.17 -31.31
C GLU A 87 -18.76 -11.26 -29.80
N LEU A 88 -18.68 -12.48 -29.24
CA LEU A 88 -18.32 -12.67 -27.84
C LEU A 88 -16.87 -12.28 -27.57
N ASP A 89 -15.96 -12.59 -28.50
CA ASP A 89 -14.54 -12.26 -28.36
C ASP A 89 -14.29 -10.75 -28.43
N SER A 90 -15.02 -10.02 -29.29
CA SER A 90 -14.94 -8.56 -29.33
C SER A 90 -15.43 -7.93 -28.02
N LYS A 91 -16.53 -8.43 -27.44
CA LYS A 91 -17.06 -7.99 -26.15
C LYS A 91 -16.13 -8.31 -25.00
N ARG A 92 -15.59 -9.54 -24.94
CA ARG A 92 -14.61 -9.96 -23.93
C ARG A 92 -13.35 -9.09 -23.99
N ARG A 93 -12.87 -8.77 -25.19
CA ARG A 93 -11.72 -7.89 -25.37
C ARG A 93 -11.98 -6.49 -24.82
N LYS A 94 -13.12 -5.88 -25.16
CA LYS A 94 -13.50 -4.56 -24.63
C LYS A 94 -13.62 -4.56 -23.11
N LEU A 95 -14.27 -5.58 -22.54
CA LEU A 95 -14.41 -5.69 -21.09
C LEU A 95 -13.04 -5.81 -20.41
N LYS A 96 -12.12 -6.60 -20.96
CA LYS A 96 -10.76 -6.73 -20.43
C LYS A 96 -10.02 -5.38 -20.46
N GLU A 97 -10.12 -4.66 -21.59
CA GLU A 97 -9.48 -3.35 -21.77
C GLU A 97 -10.02 -2.30 -20.79
N ASP A 98 -11.34 -2.26 -20.58
CA ASP A 98 -11.97 -1.36 -19.59
C ASP A 98 -11.53 -1.68 -18.15
N LEU A 99 -11.43 -2.97 -17.80
CA LEU A 99 -10.96 -3.40 -16.48
C LEU A 99 -9.49 -3.00 -16.26
N GLU A 100 -8.62 -3.29 -17.22
CA GLU A 100 -7.20 -2.97 -17.16
C GLU A 100 -6.96 -1.45 -17.09
N ALA A 101 -7.72 -0.66 -17.86
CA ALA A 101 -7.67 0.80 -17.80
C ALA A 101 -8.06 1.32 -16.41
N ARG A 102 -9.09 0.73 -15.79
CA ARG A 102 -9.52 1.14 -14.45
C ARG A 102 -8.53 0.74 -13.36
N GLU A 103 -7.96 -0.46 -13.45
CA GLU A 103 -6.90 -0.92 -12.54
C GLU A 103 -5.65 -0.03 -12.65
N ASN A 104 -5.19 0.27 -13.87
CA ASN A 104 -4.06 1.15 -14.09
C ASN A 104 -4.32 2.58 -13.60
N ALA A 105 -5.53 3.12 -13.80
CA ALA A 105 -5.89 4.44 -13.27
C ALA A 105 -5.86 4.48 -11.74
N TYR A 106 -6.35 3.43 -11.07
CA TYR A 106 -6.29 3.31 -9.62
C TYR A 106 -4.85 3.21 -9.11
N GLU A 107 -4.02 2.37 -9.73
CA GLU A 107 -2.61 2.23 -9.36
C GLU A 107 -1.82 3.52 -9.61
N GLN A 108 -2.07 4.24 -10.70
CA GLN A 108 -1.45 5.54 -10.95
C GLN A 108 -1.84 6.58 -9.90
N GLN A 109 -3.13 6.62 -9.51
CA GLN A 109 -3.57 7.53 -8.46
C GLN A 109 -2.91 7.19 -7.13
N ARG A 110 -2.91 5.91 -6.75
CA ARG A 110 -2.27 5.41 -5.53
C ARG A 110 -0.77 5.72 -5.52
N ALA A 111 -0.08 5.52 -6.64
CA ALA A 111 1.35 5.84 -6.78
C ALA A 111 1.62 7.34 -6.63
N LYS A 112 0.78 8.21 -7.21
CA LYS A 112 0.87 9.67 -7.03
C LYS A 112 0.67 10.07 -5.57
N GLU A 113 -0.32 9.50 -4.90
CA GLU A 113 -0.57 9.74 -3.47
C GLU A 113 0.61 9.29 -2.61
N ALA A 114 1.16 8.11 -2.88
CA ALA A 114 2.34 7.60 -2.19
C ALA A 114 3.57 8.51 -2.41
N ALA A 115 3.82 8.95 -3.64
CA ALA A 115 4.90 9.89 -3.94
C ALA A 115 4.72 11.24 -3.23
N SER A 116 3.49 11.76 -3.20
CA SER A 116 3.14 12.98 -2.45
C SER A 116 3.44 12.82 -0.96
N TYR A 117 3.05 11.68 -0.37
CA TYR A 117 3.31 11.39 1.04
C TYR A 117 4.81 11.31 1.35
N ILE A 118 5.60 10.66 0.49
CA ILE A 118 7.06 10.57 0.63
C ILE A 118 7.69 11.97 0.59
N ASN A 119 7.28 12.81 -0.37
CA ASN A 119 7.77 14.18 -0.47
C ASN A 119 7.42 15.00 0.77
N LEU A 120 6.19 14.88 1.28
CA LEU A 120 5.76 15.56 2.50
C LEU A 120 6.56 15.09 3.72
N GLN A 121 6.80 13.78 3.85
CA GLN A 121 7.57 13.22 4.95
C GLN A 121 9.01 13.73 4.94
N ALA A 122 9.64 13.81 3.76
CA ALA A 122 10.98 14.37 3.62
C ALA A 122 11.03 15.86 4.01
N GLU A 123 10.01 16.65 3.66
CA GLU A 123 9.92 18.06 4.05
C GLU A 123 9.74 18.22 5.57
N ILE A 124 8.90 17.40 6.20
CA ILE A 124 8.75 17.37 7.65
C ILE A 124 10.08 17.04 8.32
N GLU A 125 10.79 16.03 7.84
CA GLU A 125 12.10 15.64 8.40
C GLU A 125 13.13 16.77 8.25
N ARG A 126 13.14 17.47 7.11
CA ARG A 126 14.01 18.63 6.89
C ARG A 126 13.73 19.74 7.90
N LEU A 127 12.47 20.11 8.07
CA LEU A 127 12.05 21.14 9.03
C LEU A 127 12.36 20.74 10.48
N GLN A 128 12.18 19.47 10.84
CA GLN A 128 12.55 18.96 12.16
C GLN A 128 14.05 19.08 12.42
N LYS A 129 14.89 18.72 11.43
CA LYS A 129 16.35 18.87 11.53
C LYS A 129 16.78 20.33 11.65
N GLU A 130 16.21 21.21 10.82
CA GLU A 130 16.46 22.66 10.88
C GLU A 130 16.07 23.22 12.26
N GLY A 131 14.89 22.88 12.78
CA GLY A 131 14.43 23.29 14.10
C GLY A 131 15.31 22.76 15.23
N SER A 132 15.70 21.48 15.16
CA SER A 132 16.60 20.87 16.14
C SER A 132 17.98 21.51 16.14
N LYS A 133 18.51 21.90 14.98
CA LYS A 133 19.81 22.55 14.84
C LYS A 133 19.81 23.94 15.47
N LEU A 134 18.77 24.73 15.21
CA LEU A 134 18.59 26.05 15.80
C LEU A 134 18.54 26.00 17.33
N LEU A 135 17.77 25.07 17.90
CA LEU A 135 17.69 24.91 19.36
C LEU A 135 19.03 24.48 19.97
N ALA A 136 19.78 23.63 19.30
CA ALA A 136 21.11 23.22 19.75
C ALA A 136 22.09 24.41 19.76
N GLU A 137 22.12 25.19 18.68
CA GLU A 137 22.93 26.41 18.58
C GLU A 137 22.56 27.43 19.67
N GLU A 138 21.26 27.61 19.94
CA GLU A 138 20.77 28.50 21.00
C GLU A 138 21.17 28.00 22.40
N GLN A 139 21.06 26.70 22.67
CA GLN A 139 21.52 26.09 23.93
C GLN A 139 23.04 26.23 24.12
N GLU A 140 23.83 26.03 23.06
CA GLU A 140 25.28 26.21 23.11
C GLU A 140 25.65 27.66 23.41
N TYR A 141 25.01 28.62 22.75
CA TYR A 141 25.21 30.04 23.03
C TYR A 141 24.88 30.42 24.48
N LEU A 142 23.72 29.98 24.99
CA LEU A 142 23.33 30.16 26.39
C LEU A 142 24.33 29.53 27.37
N ASN A 143 24.79 28.31 27.09
CA ASN A 143 25.79 27.64 27.92
C ASN A 143 27.12 28.40 27.94
N GLU A 144 27.54 28.96 26.81
CA GLU A 144 28.76 29.75 26.71
C GLU A 144 28.64 31.07 27.49
N GLN A 145 27.49 31.76 27.42
CA GLN A 145 27.21 32.93 28.26
C GLN A 145 27.29 32.58 29.75
N MET A 146 26.59 31.52 30.18
CA MET A 146 26.61 31.05 31.58
C MET A 146 28.04 30.69 32.04
N ARG A 147 28.88 30.14 31.14
CA ARG A 147 30.28 29.82 31.43
C ARG A 147 31.12 31.08 31.62
N GLN A 148 30.93 32.08 30.75
CA GLN A 148 31.61 33.37 30.87
C GLN A 148 31.19 34.11 32.12
N GLU A 149 29.89 34.14 32.45
CA GLU A 149 29.38 34.71 33.70
C GLU A 149 30.00 34.02 34.92
N LYS A 150 30.06 32.69 34.94
CA LYS A 150 30.74 31.95 36.02
C LYS A 150 32.23 32.27 36.12
N MET A 151 32.95 32.38 35.00
CA MET A 151 34.37 32.76 35.01
C MET A 151 34.56 34.20 35.52
N ASN A 152 33.72 35.14 35.09
CA ASN A 152 33.72 36.52 35.57
C ASN A 152 33.34 36.62 37.05
N GLU A 153 32.39 35.81 37.54
CA GLU A 153 32.04 35.70 38.97
C GLU A 153 33.19 35.08 39.79
N GLU A 154 33.93 34.13 39.23
CA GLU A 154 35.13 33.57 39.88
C GLU A 154 36.30 34.58 39.91
N GLU A 155 36.47 35.41 38.88
CA GLU A 155 37.49 36.48 38.83
C GLU A 155 37.14 37.71 39.68
N SER A 156 35.85 37.98 39.89
CA SER A 156 35.36 39.11 40.72
C SER A 156 35.11 38.75 42.19
N LYS A 157 35.33 37.49 42.60
CA LYS A 157 35.33 37.12 44.03
C LYS A 157 36.50 37.79 44.76
N PRO A 158 36.25 38.64 45.77
CA PRO A 158 37.32 39.14 46.62
C PRO A 158 37.97 37.96 47.36
N LYS A 159 39.31 37.95 47.46
CA LYS A 159 40.02 37.11 48.44
C LYS A 159 39.69 37.59 49.85
N THR A 160 38.52 37.24 50.35
CA THR A 160 38.13 37.43 51.74
C THR A 160 38.17 36.07 52.41
N ASN A 161 39.06 35.96 53.39
CA ASN A 161 39.02 34.92 54.40
C ASN A 161 37.58 34.71 54.87
N GLN A 162 37.14 33.45 54.94
CA GLN A 162 36.03 32.97 55.77
C GLN A 162 34.93 34.00 56.09
N THR A 163 33.87 34.01 55.30
CA THR A 163 32.54 34.25 55.88
C THR A 163 31.54 33.47 55.05
N SER A 164 31.20 32.30 55.57
CA SER A 164 29.99 31.57 55.26
C SER A 164 28.81 32.55 55.13
N SER A 165 28.35 32.79 53.90
CA SER A 165 26.95 33.16 53.66
C SER A 165 26.13 32.19 54.50
N GLU A 166 25.37 32.73 55.45
CA GLU A 166 24.70 32.02 56.53
C GLU A 166 24.14 30.69 56.04
N LEU A 167 24.88 29.61 56.30
CA LEU A 167 24.38 28.26 56.13
C LEU A 167 23.39 28.06 57.28
N LEU A 168 22.20 28.64 57.14
CA LEU A 168 21.07 28.34 58.00
C LEU A 168 20.91 26.82 57.92
N PRO A 169 21.01 26.10 59.05
CA PRO A 169 21.02 24.66 59.02
C PRO A 169 19.70 24.15 58.47
N ARG A 170 19.79 23.43 57.34
CA ARG A 170 18.65 22.84 56.64
C ARG A 170 18.57 21.37 56.99
N LEU A 171 17.50 20.97 57.67
CA LEU A 171 17.25 19.57 57.99
C LEU A 171 16.23 18.99 57.01
N LYS A 172 16.63 17.92 56.32
CA LYS A 172 15.71 17.15 55.48
C LYS A 172 14.99 16.10 56.34
N ILE A 173 13.69 16.26 56.48
CA ILE A 173 12.84 15.39 57.29
C ILE A 173 12.05 14.43 56.40
N LYS A 174 11.92 13.17 56.85
CA LYS A 174 11.19 12.12 56.14
C LYS A 174 10.38 11.29 57.12
N TRP A 175 9.10 11.09 56.84
CA TRP A 175 8.19 10.29 57.65
C TRP A 175 7.43 9.27 56.81
N LYS A 176 6.77 8.33 57.49
CA LYS A 176 5.97 7.29 56.85
C LYS A 176 4.64 7.90 56.42
N SER A 177 4.37 7.89 55.13
CA SER A 177 3.09 8.29 54.54
C SER A 177 2.68 7.27 53.48
N LYS A 178 1.40 6.91 53.42
CA LYS A 178 0.87 5.94 52.45
C LYS A 178 0.67 6.63 51.09
N LYS A 179 0.88 5.88 50.00
CA LYS A 179 0.75 6.39 48.63
C LYS A 179 -0.72 6.74 48.36
N GLY A 180 -1.01 8.02 48.07
CA GLY A 180 -2.37 8.52 47.83
C GLY A 180 -3.09 9.10 49.07
N ASP A 181 -2.40 9.21 50.21
CA ASP A 181 -2.96 9.77 51.43
C ASP A 181 -3.02 11.31 51.35
N ILE A 182 -4.23 11.87 51.33
CA ILE A 182 -4.49 13.33 51.19
C ILE A 182 -4.00 14.08 52.43
N SER A 183 -3.97 13.42 53.60
CA SER A 183 -3.51 13.98 54.87
C SER A 183 -1.97 13.96 55.00
N ASN A 184 -1.24 13.47 53.99
CA ASN A 184 0.22 13.36 54.00
C ASN A 184 0.80 12.68 55.26
N GLY A 185 0.07 11.69 55.80
CA GLY A 185 0.43 10.97 57.02
C GLY A 185 0.12 11.72 58.32
N GLY A 186 -0.73 12.75 58.30
CA GLY A 186 -1.15 13.53 59.47
C GLY A 186 -0.20 14.66 59.86
N TYR A 187 0.86 14.90 59.08
CA TYR A 187 1.85 15.96 59.32
C TYR A 187 1.69 17.08 58.29
N THR A 188 0.94 18.11 58.68
CA THR A 188 0.84 19.39 57.94
C THR A 188 2.00 20.31 58.30
N ALA A 189 2.20 21.37 57.51
CA ALA A 189 3.24 22.36 57.78
C ALA A 189 3.14 22.91 59.21
N ASP A 190 1.93 23.24 59.66
CA ASP A 190 1.70 23.82 60.99
C ASP A 190 2.08 22.86 62.13
N ILE A 191 1.74 21.57 62.02
CA ILE A 191 2.09 20.55 63.02
C ILE A 191 3.61 20.35 63.09
N LEU A 192 4.28 20.35 61.93
CA LEU A 192 5.73 20.20 61.87
C LEU A 192 6.43 21.45 62.42
N GLU A 193 5.89 22.65 62.16
CA GLU A 193 6.41 23.89 62.73
C GLU A 193 6.28 23.91 64.25
N GLU A 194 5.15 23.47 64.82
CA GLU A 194 4.97 23.34 66.27
C GLU A 194 5.93 22.32 66.90
N LEU A 195 6.15 21.17 66.24
CA LEU A 195 7.07 20.14 66.71
C LEU A 195 8.53 20.62 66.68
N PHE A 196 8.94 21.31 65.61
CA PHE A 196 10.31 21.76 65.43
C PHE A 196 10.63 23.08 66.14
N SER A 197 9.61 23.89 66.47
CA SER A 197 9.75 25.08 67.31
C SER A 197 10.32 24.77 68.70
N LYS A 198 10.15 23.53 69.19
CA LYS A 198 10.77 23.05 70.45
C LYS A 198 12.29 22.89 70.37
N TYR A 199 12.85 22.76 69.17
CA TYR A 199 14.27 22.47 68.93
C TYR A 199 15.04 23.68 68.37
N GLY A 200 14.34 24.75 68.01
CA GLY A 200 14.95 26.00 67.52
C GLY A 200 13.94 26.90 66.82
N GLU A 201 14.32 28.16 66.58
CA GLU A 201 13.52 29.10 65.80
C GLU A 201 13.54 28.67 64.32
N VAL A 202 12.39 28.25 63.79
CA VAL A 202 12.21 27.82 62.40
C VAL A 202 12.03 29.06 61.53
N THR A 203 12.89 29.22 60.52
CA THR A 203 12.81 30.34 59.56
C THR A 203 11.95 29.98 58.36
N ALA A 204 12.05 28.73 57.88
CA ALA A 204 11.28 28.27 56.75
C ALA A 204 11.00 26.76 56.86
N LEU A 205 9.77 26.36 56.58
CA LEU A 205 9.35 24.97 56.53
C LEU A 205 8.62 24.71 55.21
N VAL A 206 9.15 23.76 54.42
CA VAL A 206 8.54 23.38 53.14
C VAL A 206 8.26 21.89 53.11
N VAL A 207 6.99 21.53 52.99
CA VAL A 207 6.54 20.16 52.76
C VAL A 207 6.48 19.90 51.25
N SER A 208 7.00 18.75 50.80
CA SER A 208 7.03 18.42 49.37
C SER A 208 5.65 18.08 48.84
N SER A 209 5.13 18.90 47.91
CA SER A 209 3.89 18.62 47.18
C SER A 209 4.01 17.50 46.14
N LYS A 210 5.25 17.18 45.70
CA LYS A 210 5.52 16.15 44.68
C LYS A 210 5.73 14.75 45.28
N LYS A 211 6.12 14.65 46.56
CA LYS A 211 6.41 13.38 47.24
C LYS A 211 5.88 13.41 48.67
N ASN A 212 4.80 12.67 48.91
CA ASN A 212 4.23 12.51 50.25
C ASN A 212 5.29 11.95 51.24
N GLY A 213 5.32 12.49 52.47
CA GLY A 213 6.23 12.05 53.53
C GLY A 213 7.63 12.67 53.53
N SER A 214 7.86 13.81 52.86
CA SER A 214 9.15 14.51 52.86
C SER A 214 8.98 16.02 53.02
N GLY A 215 9.88 16.64 53.80
CA GLY A 215 9.96 18.09 53.96
C GLY A 215 11.38 18.58 54.22
N ILE A 216 11.56 19.89 54.20
CA ILE A 216 12.81 20.57 54.54
C ILE A 216 12.47 21.66 55.57
N VAL A 217 13.22 21.69 56.67
CA VAL A 217 13.14 22.72 57.70
C VAL A 217 14.44 23.51 57.69
N GLU A 218 14.35 24.82 57.75
CA GLU A 218 15.48 25.73 57.88
C GLU A 218 15.38 26.42 59.23
N PHE A 219 16.43 26.31 60.04
CA PHE A 219 16.49 26.94 61.36
C PHE A 219 17.34 28.21 61.32
N LYS A 220 16.97 29.20 62.13
CA LYS A 220 17.72 30.44 62.30
C LYS A 220 19.03 30.25 63.08
N SER A 221 19.06 29.29 64.00
CA SER A 221 20.24 28.90 64.78
C SER A 221 20.06 27.48 65.35
N LEU A 222 21.14 26.69 65.41
CA LEU A 222 21.13 25.31 65.90
C LEU A 222 21.56 25.30 67.38
N THR A 223 20.64 25.54 68.29
CA THR A 223 20.89 25.23 69.71
C THR A 223 20.69 23.73 69.90
N MET A 224 21.76 22.94 69.80
CA MET A 224 21.76 21.54 70.23
C MET A 224 21.31 21.46 71.69
N ALA A 225 20.09 21.00 71.94
CA ALA A 225 19.73 20.44 73.23
C ALA A 225 20.26 18.99 73.25
N VAL A 226 21.31 18.78 74.04
CA VAL A 226 21.73 17.46 74.50
C VAL A 226 20.66 16.92 75.44
N SER A 227 19.95 15.88 75.03
CA SER A 227 19.40 14.80 75.89
C SER A 227 18.87 13.67 75.03
#